data_AF-A0A7V7RPX6-F1
#
_entry.id   AF-A0A7V7RPX6-F1
#
_cell.length_a   1.000
_cell.length_b   1.000
_cell.length_c   1.000
_cell.angle_alpha   90.00
_cell.angle_beta   90.00
_cell.angle_gamma   90.00
#
_symmetry.space_group_name_H-M   'P 1'
#
loop_
_entity.id
_entity.type
_entity.pdbx_description
1 polymer ?
#
loop_
_entity_poly.entity_id
_entity_poly.type
_entity_poly.pdbx_seq_one_letter_code
_entity_poly.pdbx_strand_id
1 'polypeptide(L)'
;MNNVTFSPVSQSVQNINNTTVNRTTPFEAQKDFASVLKDSINKVNETQIESDKLTEKLARGENVDLHQVMIASQKASVTMTATLEIRNKVIEAYQEMMRMQV
;
A
#
# COMPACT_ATOMS: atom_id res chain seq x y z
N MET A 1 -48.04 -44.17 34.81
CA MET A 1 -48.19 -42.87 34.15
C MET A 1 -47.35 -41.86 34.91
N ASN A 2 -46.07 -41.72 34.57
CA ASN A 2 -45.17 -40.74 35.20
C ASN A 2 -44.40 -40.04 34.08
N ASN A 3 -44.91 -38.89 33.64
CA ASN A 3 -44.21 -38.03 32.69
C ASN A 3 -43.19 -37.20 33.48
N VAL A 4 -41.92 -37.56 33.34
CA VAL A 4 -40.78 -36.74 33.76
C VAL A 4 -40.67 -35.53 32.81
N THR A 5 -41.21 -34.39 33.23
CA THR A 5 -40.94 -33.10 32.61
C THR A 5 -39.52 -32.68 32.96
N PHE A 6 -38.58 -32.90 32.03
CA PHE A 6 -37.27 -32.27 32.05
C PHE A 6 -37.42 -30.83 31.56
N SER A 7 -37.06 -29.85 32.38
CA SER A 7 -36.87 -28.48 31.93
C SER A 7 -35.53 -28.37 31.21
N PRO A 8 -35.48 -28.04 29.90
CA PRO A 8 -34.21 -27.67 29.29
C PRO A 8 -33.85 -26.25 29.73
N VAL A 9 -32.76 -26.15 30.49
CA VAL A 9 -31.94 -24.93 30.61
C VAL A 9 -31.78 -24.34 29.22
N SER A 10 -32.38 -23.17 28.96
CA SER A 10 -32.06 -22.38 27.78
C SER A 10 -30.65 -21.86 27.96
N GLN A 11 -29.70 -22.67 27.50
CA GLN A 11 -28.30 -22.35 27.37
C GLN A 11 -28.17 -21.08 26.53
N SER A 12 -27.50 -20.09 27.11
CA SER A 12 -26.93 -18.94 26.43
C SER A 12 -25.92 -19.41 25.38
N VAL A 13 -26.38 -19.72 24.17
CA VAL A 13 -25.52 -20.00 23.00
C VAL A 13 -26.12 -19.34 21.76
N GLN A 14 -26.02 -18.02 21.69
CA GLN A 14 -26.12 -17.25 20.44
C GLN A 14 -25.23 -16.01 20.58
N ASN A 15 -23.92 -16.21 20.51
CA ASN A 15 -22.97 -15.14 20.19
C ASN A 15 -21.70 -15.74 19.58
N ILE A 16 -21.91 -16.47 18.49
CA ILE A 16 -20.87 -16.74 17.50
C ILE A 16 -21.51 -16.18 16.23
N ASN A 17 -21.05 -15.03 15.71
CA ASN A 17 -21.21 -14.57 14.30
C ASN A 17 -20.94 -13.08 14.06
N ASN A 18 -20.30 -12.32 14.95
CA ASN A 18 -19.79 -10.98 14.61
C ASN A 18 -18.27 -10.93 14.57
N THR A 19 -17.66 -11.83 13.78
CA THR A 19 -16.42 -11.44 13.11
C THR A 19 -16.84 -10.55 11.96
N THR A 20 -16.86 -9.25 12.19
CA THR A 20 -17.07 -8.22 11.17
C THR A 20 -16.04 -8.45 10.06
N VAL A 21 -16.43 -9.18 9.02
CA VAL A 21 -15.70 -9.19 7.76
C VAL A 21 -15.87 -7.78 7.23
N ASN A 22 -14.85 -6.93 7.43
CA ASN A 22 -14.73 -5.66 6.74
C ASN A 22 -14.68 -5.97 5.25
N ARG A 23 -15.85 -6.02 4.62
CA ARG A 23 -16.00 -6.13 3.18
C ARG A 23 -15.65 -4.76 2.62
N THR A 24 -14.34 -4.51 2.47
CA THR A 24 -13.84 -3.36 1.72
C THR A 24 -14.53 -3.40 0.37
N THR A 25 -15.36 -2.41 0.09
CA THR A 25 -16.01 -2.33 -1.21
C THR A 25 -14.92 -2.15 -2.28
N PRO A 26 -15.14 -2.59 -3.53
CA PRO A 26 -14.18 -2.33 -4.61
C PRO A 26 -13.80 -0.83 -4.72
N PHE A 27 -14.74 0.06 -4.36
CA PHE A 27 -14.54 1.49 -4.29
C PHE A 27 -13.59 1.93 -3.16
N GLU A 28 -13.75 1.40 -1.94
CA GLU A 28 -12.80 1.67 -0.84
C GLU A 28 -11.41 1.11 -1.13
N ALA A 29 -11.32 -0.10 -1.69
CA ALA A 29 -10.04 -0.70 -2.07
C ALA A 29 -9.32 0.14 -3.15
N GLN A 30 -10.07 0.70 -4.12
CA GLN A 30 -9.53 1.62 -5.11
C GLN A 30 -9.02 2.93 -4.49
N LYS A 31 -9.75 3.48 -3.52
CA LYS A 31 -9.34 4.70 -2.80
C LYS A 31 -8.08 4.48 -1.98
N ASP A 32 -8.00 3.38 -1.25
CA ASP A 32 -6.83 3.02 -0.44
C ASP A 32 -5.61 2.79 -1.33
N PHE A 33 -5.79 2.05 -2.43
CA PHE A 33 -4.75 1.86 -3.44
C PHE A 33 -4.26 3.19 -4.03
N ALA A 34 -5.17 4.09 -4.40
CA ALA A 34 -4.82 5.40 -4.94
C ALA A 34 -4.04 6.25 -3.92
N SER A 35 -4.37 6.15 -2.62
CA SER A 35 -3.62 6.80 -1.55
C SER A 35 -2.21 6.24 -1.45
N VAL A 36 -2.06 4.92 -1.37
CA VAL A 36 -0.75 4.25 -1.28
C VAL A 36 0.12 4.55 -2.51
N LEU A 37 -0.48 4.58 -3.70
CA LEU A 37 0.23 4.93 -4.94
C LEU A 37 0.69 6.38 -4.92
N LYS A 38 -0.15 7.31 -4.47
CA LYS A 38 0.22 8.72 -4.32
C LYS A 38 1.37 8.89 -3.33
N ASP A 39 1.30 8.23 -2.19
CA ASP A 39 2.35 8.27 -1.18
C ASP A 39 3.66 7.66 -1.69
N SER A 40 3.56 6.57 -2.46
CA SER A 40 4.71 5.94 -3.11
C SER A 40 5.37 6.89 -4.11
N ILE A 41 4.59 7.58 -4.97
CA ILE A 41 5.12 8.57 -5.92
C ILE A 41 5.80 9.73 -5.18
N ASN A 42 5.19 10.23 -4.09
CA ASN A 42 5.82 11.25 -3.26
C ASN A 42 7.15 10.75 -2.69
N LYS A 43 7.22 9.47 -2.29
CA LYS A 43 8.45 8.89 -1.77
C LYS A 43 9.57 8.81 -2.81
N VAL A 44 9.24 8.51 -4.06
CA VAL A 44 10.20 8.53 -5.18
C VAL A 44 10.76 9.94 -5.35
N ASN A 45 9.88 10.95 -5.35
CA ASN A 45 10.29 12.35 -5.46
C ASN A 45 11.21 12.76 -4.30
N GLU A 46 10.90 12.37 -3.07
CA GLU A 46 11.78 12.59 -1.91
C GLU A 46 13.17 11.97 -2.11
N THR A 47 13.25 10.71 -2.56
CA THR A 47 14.53 10.05 -2.80
C THR A 47 15.36 10.72 -3.89
N GLN A 48 14.69 11.31 -4.89
CA GLN A 48 15.35 12.02 -5.97
C GLN A 48 15.90 13.37 -5.49
N ILE A 49 15.10 14.14 -4.77
CA ILE A 49 15.52 15.41 -4.14
C ILE A 49 16.68 15.18 -3.16
N GLU A 50 16.64 14.09 -2.40
CA GLU A 50 17.71 13.72 -1.47
C GLU A 50 19.03 13.47 -2.22
N SER A 51 18.99 12.67 -3.30
CA SER A 51 20.15 12.43 -4.17
C SER A 51 20.71 13.74 -4.74
N ASP A 52 19.84 14.62 -5.24
CA ASP A 52 20.25 15.89 -5.85
C ASP A 52 20.89 16.82 -4.82
N LYS A 53 20.30 16.90 -3.62
CA LYS A 53 20.84 17.68 -2.51
C LYS A 53 22.21 17.17 -2.07
N LEU A 54 22.40 15.85 -1.97
CA LEU A 54 23.68 15.26 -1.60
C LEU A 54 24.74 15.53 -2.68
N THR A 55 24.36 15.44 -3.95
CA THR A 55 25.22 15.76 -5.10
C THR A 55 25.65 17.23 -5.08
N GLU A 56 24.70 18.13 -4.82
CA GLU A 56 24.95 19.57 -4.77
C GLU A 56 25.89 19.93 -3.60
N LYS A 57 25.65 19.35 -2.42
CA LYS A 57 26.53 19.54 -1.26
C LYS A 57 27.95 19.08 -1.52
N LEU A 58 28.10 17.91 -2.15
CA LEU A 58 29.41 17.39 -2.55
C LEU A 58 30.10 18.32 -3.57
N ALA A 59 29.37 18.81 -4.58
CA ALA A 59 29.90 19.75 -5.57
C ALA A 59 30.33 21.10 -4.94
N ARG A 60 29.66 21.53 -3.87
CA ARG A 60 30.04 22.70 -3.07
C ARG A 60 31.21 22.47 -2.11
N GLY A 61 31.72 21.24 -2.01
CA GLY A 61 32.81 20.89 -1.09
C GLY A 61 32.38 20.82 0.38
N GLU A 62 31.08 20.67 0.66
CA GLU A 62 30.60 20.41 2.02
C GLU A 62 31.05 19.02 2.50
N ASN A 63 31.00 18.79 3.81
CA ASN A 63 31.40 17.52 4.44
C ASN A 63 30.35 16.43 4.17
N VAL A 64 30.35 15.90 2.95
CA VAL A 64 29.49 14.80 2.51
C VAL A 64 30.37 13.72 1.89
N ASP A 65 30.22 12.48 2.34
CA ASP A 65 30.97 11.36 1.79
C ASP A 65 30.52 11.05 0.36
N LEU A 66 31.47 10.93 -0.56
CA LEU A 66 31.21 10.52 -1.95
C LEU A 66 30.41 9.22 -2.02
N HIS A 67 30.69 8.25 -1.14
CA HIS A 67 29.95 6.98 -1.10
C HIS A 67 28.47 7.16 -0.79
N GLN A 68 28.11 8.11 0.08
CA GLN A 68 26.69 8.38 0.39
C GLN A 68 25.97 8.99 -0.82
N VAL A 69 26.62 9.89 -1.55
CA VAL A 69 26.07 10.46 -2.80
C VAL A 69 25.83 9.36 -3.84
N MET A 70 26.81 8.48 -4.03
CA MET A 70 26.68 7.36 -4.98
C MET A 70 25.54 6.41 -4.59
N ILE A 71 25.42 6.04 -3.31
CA ILE A 71 24.34 5.18 -2.83
C ILE A 71 22.97 5.86 -3.03
N ALA A 72 22.86 7.14 -2.66
CA ALA A 72 21.63 7.89 -2.82
C ALA A 72 21.21 7.99 -4.30
N SER A 73 22.16 8.25 -5.19
CA SER A 73 21.92 8.31 -6.64
C SER A 73 21.47 6.97 -7.22
N GLN A 74 22.14 5.87 -6.85
CA GLN A 74 21.75 4.52 -7.27
C GLN A 74 20.37 4.15 -6.73
N LYS A 75 20.09 4.44 -5.46
CA LYS A 75 18.79 4.20 -4.83
C LYS A 75 17.68 4.95 -5.56
N ALA A 76 17.88 6.23 -5.87
CA ALA A 76 16.92 7.05 -6.59
C ALA A 76 16.66 6.50 -8.00
N SER A 77 17.71 6.12 -8.73
CA SER A 77 17.61 5.53 -10.08
C SER A 77 16.83 4.20 -10.11
N VAL A 78 17.16 3.26 -9.22
CA VAL A 78 16.47 1.97 -9.11
C VAL A 78 15.00 2.18 -8.70
N THR A 79 14.74 3.07 -7.75
CA THR A 79 13.40 3.39 -7.27
C THR A 79 12.54 4.02 -8.38
N MET A 80 13.12 4.93 -9.17
CA MET A 80 12.45 5.55 -10.32
C MET A 80 12.10 4.50 -11.38
N THR A 81 13.03 3.60 -11.69
CA THR A 81 12.81 2.52 -12.67
C THR A 81 11.68 1.60 -12.23
N ALA A 82 11.69 1.17 -10.96
CA ALA A 82 10.61 0.36 -10.39
C ALA A 82 9.26 1.09 -10.45
N THR A 83 9.25 2.40 -10.24
CA THR A 83 8.03 3.22 -10.30
C THR A 83 7.46 3.31 -11.72
N LEU A 84 8.31 3.38 -12.74
CA LEU A 84 7.86 3.36 -14.14
C LEU A 84 7.15 2.05 -14.48
N GLU A 85 7.69 0.92 -14.02
CA GLU A 85 7.06 -0.39 -14.20
C GLU A 85 5.70 -0.47 -13.50
N ILE A 86 5.64 -0.01 -12.25
CA ILE A 86 4.38 0.04 -11.49
C ILE A 86 3.36 0.94 -12.20
N ARG A 87 3.76 2.13 -12.64
CA ARG A 87 2.88 3.06 -13.37
C ARG A 87 2.23 2.39 -14.58
N ASN A 88 3.01 1.66 -15.38
CA ASN A 88 2.51 0.95 -16.54
C ASN A 88 1.48 -0.11 -16.13
N LYS A 89 1.80 -0.93 -15.12
CA LYS A 89 0.89 -1.98 -14.60
C LYS A 89 -0.41 -1.44 -14.02
N VAL A 90 -0.37 -0.27 -13.38
CA VAL A 90 -1.58 0.38 -12.85
C VAL A 90 -2.50 0.86 -13.95
N ILE A 91 -1.93 1.44 -15.03
CA ILE A 91 -2.71 1.87 -16.18
C ILE A 91 -3.38 0.66 -16.86
N GLU A 92 -2.63 -0.44 -17.03
CA GLU A 92 -3.17 -1.71 -17.54
C GLU A 92 -4.33 -2.23 -16.68
N ALA A 93 -4.14 -2.28 -15.35
CA ALA A 93 -5.17 -2.76 -14.43
C ALA A 93 -6.44 -1.90 -14.46
N TYR A 94 -6.30 -0.57 -14.57
CA TYR A 94 -7.44 0.33 -14.74
C TYR A 94 -8.19 0.09 -16.06
N GLN A 95 -7.46 -0.11 -17.16
CA GLN A 95 -8.06 -0.41 -18.47
C GLN A 95 -8.79 -1.76 -18.47
N GLU A 96 -8.23 -2.79 -17.82
CA GLU A 96 -8.85 -4.11 -17.74
C GLU A 96 -10.17 -4.09 -16.95
N MET A 97 -10.21 -3.36 -15.82
CA MET A 97 -11.44 -3.18 -15.05
C MET A 97 -12.57 -2.55 -15.87
N MET A 98 -12.26 -1.61 -16.77
CA MET A 98 -13.28 -1.03 -17.67
C MET A 98 -13.74 -2.01 -18.75
N ARG A 99 -12.86 -2.91 -19.21
CA ARG A 99 -13.20 -3.93 -20.21
C ARG A 99 -14.08 -5.06 -19.67
N MET A 100 -14.07 -5.30 -18.35
CA MET A 100 -14.92 -6.31 -17.71
C MET A 100 -16.39 -5.87 -17.54
N GLN A 101 -16.70 -4.58 -17.62
CA GLN A 101 -18.04 -4.04 -17.34
C GLN A 101 -18.91 -3.80 -18.58
N VAL A 102 -18.43 -4.11 -19.79
CA VAL A 102 -19.22 -4.04 -21.03
C VAL A 102 -19.84 -5.37 -21.41
#